data_AF-A0A1X0NNU2-F1
#
_entry.id   AF-A0A1X0NNU2-F1
#
_cell.length_a   1.000
_cell.length_b   1.000
_cell.length_c   1.000
_cell.angle_alpha   90.00
_cell.angle_beta   90.00
_cell.angle_gamma   90.00
#
_symmetry.space_group_name_H-M   'P 1'
#
loop_
_entity.id
_entity.type
_entity.pdbx_description
1 polymer ?
#
loop_
_entity_poly.entity_id
_entity_poly.type
_entity_poly.pdbx_seq_one_letter_code
_entity_poly.pdbx_strand_id
1 'polypeptide(L)'
;MLVAMGVFALEPVRRRFFELFYYLHIAAFYMIVPTVLWHAAAAWEYFLPGLTVWFLDRLLRMYRSASTVEVVSAVASGAFVELRFRHASLSAAPGQYAFVNVPELSLLQWHPFSFSSASEGCYTFHIKSMGEGTWTGQLVELVRARGNNISLSVDGPCGRVSDLNDYKAVVLVAGGIGVTPCAAIYDYYRRLGLEEACCPTVTLLWTLRDAELLPMMSHLWDDDEVKGLFYLNSLNTKSVEECPAVTTSDPNATLHLFLTGGVSSDCVSAPRVSVSTQRLDVATEIPRAIVGKDPREVLVFVCGPAGLVKSTRDVALSLGVNFHEESFLL
;
A
#
# COMPACT_ATOMS: atom_id res chain seq x y z
N MET A 1 -33.15 -3.24 13.05
CA MET A 1 -31.96 -3.82 12.41
C MET A 1 -31.54 -3.05 11.15
N LEU A 2 -32.37 -2.98 10.10
CA LEU A 2 -32.00 -2.30 8.84
C LEU A 2 -31.66 -0.81 9.01
N VAL A 3 -32.40 -0.09 9.86
CA VAL A 3 -32.09 1.32 10.19
C VAL A 3 -30.71 1.45 10.84
N ALA A 4 -30.38 0.57 11.80
CA ALA A 4 -29.07 0.57 12.44
C ALA A 4 -27.96 0.25 11.43
N MET A 5 -28.16 -0.75 10.57
CA MET A 5 -27.23 -1.06 9.47
C MET A 5 -26.97 0.17 8.58
N GLY A 6 -28.03 0.89 8.18
CA GLY A 6 -27.91 2.10 7.36
C GLY A 6 -27.15 3.23 8.06
N VAL A 7 -27.42 3.49 9.35
CA VAL A 7 -26.73 4.54 10.13
C VAL A 7 -25.25 4.23 10.28
N PHE A 8 -24.89 3.00 10.64
CA PHE A 8 -23.50 2.60 10.82
C PHE A 8 -22.73 2.47 9.50
N ALA A 9 -23.43 2.34 8.36
CA ALA A 9 -22.81 2.36 7.03
C ALA A 9 -22.40 3.77 6.56
N LEU A 10 -22.92 4.84 7.18
CA LEU A 10 -22.53 6.21 6.86
C LEU A 10 -21.04 6.42 7.13
N GLU A 11 -20.33 7.00 6.16
CA GLU A 11 -18.87 7.15 6.23
C GLU A 11 -18.35 7.80 7.53
N PRO A 12 -18.93 8.90 8.05
CA PRO A 12 -18.45 9.50 9.30
C PRO A 12 -18.60 8.54 10.51
N VAL A 13 -19.66 7.75 10.52
CA VAL A 13 -19.96 6.80 11.60
C VAL A 13 -19.08 5.57 11.48
N ARG A 14 -18.97 4.99 10.27
CA ARG A 14 -18.11 3.84 9.98
C ARG A 14 -16.65 4.10 10.35
N ARG A 15 -16.11 5.27 10.00
CA ARG A 15 -14.72 5.66 10.34
C ARG A 15 -14.47 5.74 11.84
N ARG A 16 -15.50 6.03 12.66
CA ARG A 16 -15.38 6.11 14.11
C ARG A 16 -15.67 4.80 14.83
N PHE A 17 -16.60 4.00 14.30
CA PHE A 17 -17.11 2.78 14.92
C PHE A 17 -17.06 1.61 13.93
N PHE A 18 -15.87 1.33 13.39
CA PHE A 18 -15.68 0.31 12.36
C PHE A 18 -16.09 -1.09 12.82
N GLU A 19 -15.68 -1.50 14.03
CA GLU A 19 -16.04 -2.80 14.62
C GLU A 19 -17.56 -2.98 14.72
N LEU A 20 -18.27 -1.96 15.20
CA LEU A 20 -19.72 -2.01 15.35
C LEU A 20 -20.41 -2.05 13.99
N PHE A 21 -19.94 -1.26 13.02
CA PHE A 21 -20.36 -1.35 11.62
C PHE A 21 -20.20 -2.78 11.08
N TYR A 22 -19.03 -3.38 11.27
CA TYR A 22 -18.66 -4.69 10.76
C TYR A 22 -19.58 -5.80 11.30
N TYR A 23 -19.69 -5.91 12.62
CA TYR A 23 -20.51 -6.97 13.24
C TYR A 23 -22.01 -6.77 13.00
N LEU A 24 -22.51 -5.52 12.99
CA LEU A 24 -23.91 -5.26 12.67
C LEU A 24 -24.24 -5.65 11.22
N HIS A 25 -23.33 -5.43 10.27
CA HIS A 25 -23.54 -5.84 8.87
C HIS A 25 -23.54 -7.36 8.71
N ILE A 26 -22.61 -8.06 9.36
CA ILE A 26 -22.58 -9.53 9.36
C ILE A 26 -23.87 -10.09 9.97
N ALA A 27 -24.26 -9.59 11.15
CA ALA A 27 -25.50 -10.01 11.80
C ALA A 27 -26.72 -9.71 10.92
N ALA A 28 -26.76 -8.54 10.27
CA ALA A 28 -27.85 -8.18 9.37
C ALA A 28 -27.97 -9.14 8.19
N PHE A 29 -26.86 -9.56 7.57
CA PHE A 29 -26.86 -10.54 6.49
C PHE A 29 -27.43 -11.89 6.94
N TYR A 30 -26.98 -12.42 8.08
CA TYR A 30 -27.47 -13.71 8.56
C TYR A 30 -28.92 -13.68 9.05
N MET A 31 -29.42 -12.51 9.47
CA MET A 31 -30.81 -12.34 9.91
C MET A 31 -31.76 -12.04 8.76
N ILE A 32 -31.33 -11.32 7.70
CA ILE A 32 -32.23 -10.91 6.61
C ILE A 32 -32.70 -12.10 5.78
N VAL A 33 -31.80 -13.05 5.50
CA VAL A 33 -32.11 -14.24 4.69
C VAL A 33 -33.27 -15.05 5.28
N PRO A 34 -33.22 -15.55 6.53
CA PRO A 34 -34.33 -16.31 7.11
C PRO A 34 -35.59 -15.46 7.30
N THR A 35 -35.44 -14.17 7.67
CA THR A 35 -36.60 -13.29 7.89
C THR A 35 -37.40 -13.07 6.61
N VAL A 36 -36.72 -12.87 5.48
CA VAL A 36 -37.38 -12.65 4.19
C VAL A 36 -37.99 -13.95 3.64
N LEU A 37 -37.32 -15.08 3.82
CA LEU A 37 -37.88 -16.41 3.48
C LEU A 37 -39.14 -16.73 4.31
N TRP A 38 -39.20 -16.28 5.57
CA TRP A 38 -40.41 -16.39 6.40
C TRP A 38 -41.52 -15.44 5.94
N HIS A 39 -41.17 -14.22 5.56
CA HIS A 39 -42.14 -13.19 5.17
C HIS A 39 -42.82 -13.47 3.82
N ALA A 40 -42.08 -14.02 2.86
CA ALA A 40 -42.57 -14.23 1.50
C ALA A 40 -42.18 -15.62 0.96
N ALA A 41 -43.18 -16.45 0.67
CA ALA A 41 -42.99 -17.83 0.21
C ALA A 41 -42.24 -17.94 -1.13
N ALA A 42 -42.29 -16.92 -1.99
CA ALA A 42 -41.58 -16.88 -3.27
C ALA A 42 -40.18 -16.23 -3.19
N ALA A 43 -39.73 -15.78 -2.00
CA ALA A 43 -38.46 -15.07 -1.87
C ALA A 43 -37.23 -15.91 -2.25
N TRP A 44 -37.32 -17.24 -2.14
CA TRP A 44 -36.22 -18.13 -2.47
C TRP A 44 -35.82 -18.05 -3.95
N GLU A 45 -36.77 -17.80 -4.85
CA GLU A 45 -36.51 -17.66 -6.30
C GLU A 45 -35.57 -16.48 -6.59
N TYR A 46 -35.70 -15.40 -5.83
CA TYR A 46 -34.87 -14.20 -5.95
C TYR A 46 -33.53 -14.33 -5.23
N PHE A 47 -33.47 -15.08 -4.13
CA PHE A 47 -32.24 -15.27 -3.35
C PHE A 47 -31.32 -16.35 -3.90
N LEU A 48 -31.86 -17.40 -4.53
CA LEU A 48 -31.07 -18.56 -4.93
C LEU A 48 -29.88 -18.20 -5.85
N PRO A 49 -30.02 -17.38 -6.91
CA PRO A 49 -28.87 -17.03 -7.75
C PRO A 49 -27.79 -16.23 -7.00
N GLY A 50 -28.18 -15.27 -6.15
CA GLY A 50 -27.24 -14.45 -5.38
C GLY A 50 -26.53 -15.26 -4.29
N LEU A 51 -27.27 -16.06 -3.53
CA LEU A 51 -26.72 -16.89 -2.47
C LEU A 51 -25.83 -18.00 -2.99
N THR A 52 -26.13 -18.58 -4.15
CA THR A 52 -25.28 -19.61 -4.78
C THR A 52 -23.93 -19.02 -5.18
N VAL A 53 -23.91 -17.87 -5.87
CA VAL A 53 -22.66 -17.18 -6.23
C VAL A 53 -21.87 -16.77 -4.99
N TRP A 54 -22.54 -16.20 -3.97
CA TRP A 54 -21.91 -15.82 -2.71
C TRP A 54 -21.30 -17.02 -1.97
N PHE A 55 -22.00 -18.15 -1.92
CA PHE A 55 -21.52 -19.35 -1.25
C PHE A 55 -20.33 -19.97 -1.98
N LEU A 56 -20.36 -20.01 -3.32
CA LEU A 56 -19.23 -20.45 -4.12
C LEU A 56 -17.99 -19.56 -3.92
N ASP A 57 -18.15 -18.23 -3.94
CA ASP A 57 -17.05 -17.29 -3.61
C ASP A 57 -16.49 -17.58 -2.20
N ARG A 58 -17.36 -17.79 -1.21
CA ARG A 58 -16.93 -18.08 0.16
C ARG A 58 -16.16 -19.40 0.28
N LEU A 59 -16.58 -20.45 -0.43
CA LEU A 59 -15.88 -21.73 -0.47
C LEU A 59 -14.50 -21.59 -1.13
N LEU A 60 -14.41 -20.87 -2.25
CA LEU A 60 -13.16 -20.62 -2.94
C LEU A 60 -12.17 -19.85 -2.06
N ARG A 61 -12.64 -18.81 -1.37
CA ARG A 61 -11.81 -18.06 -0.40
C ARG A 61 -11.36 -18.92 0.76
N MET A 62 -12.25 -19.75 1.32
CA MET A 62 -11.89 -20.67 2.40
C MET A 62 -10.79 -21.64 1.95
N TYR A 63 -10.92 -22.21 0.75
CA TYR A 63 -9.91 -23.08 0.16
C TYR A 63 -8.57 -22.36 -0.04
N ARG A 64 -8.57 -21.16 -0.62
CA ARG A 64 -7.35 -20.36 -0.81
C ARG A 64 -6.68 -19.99 0.51
N SER A 65 -7.48 -19.56 1.50
CA SER A 65 -7.01 -19.17 2.83
C SER A 65 -6.44 -20.32 3.66
N ALA A 66 -6.77 -21.56 3.32
CA ALA A 66 -6.23 -22.74 4.00
C ALA A 66 -4.78 -23.08 3.57
N SER A 67 -4.21 -22.32 2.62
CA SER A 67 -2.82 -22.46 2.21
C SER A 67 -1.87 -22.17 3.39
N THR A 68 -0.82 -22.98 3.52
CA THR A 68 0.15 -22.82 4.60
C THR A 68 1.00 -21.58 4.39
N VAL A 69 0.99 -20.69 5.38
CA VAL A 69 1.79 -19.47 5.41
C VAL A 69 2.81 -19.58 6.54
N GLU A 70 4.09 -19.39 6.22
CA GLU A 70 5.16 -19.37 7.21
C GLU A 70 5.55 -17.92 7.49
N VAL A 71 5.37 -17.45 8.72
CA VAL A 71 5.83 -16.11 9.14
C VAL A 71 7.33 -16.16 9.37
N VAL A 72 8.08 -15.44 8.53
CA VAL A 72 9.55 -15.37 8.60
C VAL A 72 9.98 -14.31 9.61
N SER A 73 9.33 -13.14 9.58
CA SER A 73 9.65 -12.01 10.44
C SER A 73 8.39 -11.17 10.68
N ALA A 74 8.20 -10.71 11.90
CA ALA A 74 7.20 -9.71 12.25
C ALA A 74 7.84 -8.72 13.23
N VAL A 75 8.03 -7.48 12.77
CA VAL A 75 8.70 -6.42 13.54
C VAL A 75 7.80 -5.21 13.63
N ALA A 76 7.56 -4.74 14.85
CA ALA A 76 6.85 -3.50 15.09
C ALA A 76 7.85 -2.36 15.34
N SER A 77 7.70 -1.25 14.62
CA SER A 77 8.51 -0.03 14.77
C SER A 77 7.59 1.18 14.78
N GLY A 78 7.53 1.90 15.90
CA GLY A 78 6.58 3.01 16.08
C GLY A 78 5.15 2.57 15.80
N ALA A 79 4.44 3.28 14.92
CA ALA A 79 3.08 2.97 14.49
C ALA A 79 2.99 1.94 13.34
N PHE A 80 4.06 1.20 13.03
CA PHE A 80 4.13 0.33 11.85
C PHE A 80 4.50 -1.11 12.21
N VAL A 81 4.04 -2.04 11.38
CA VAL A 81 4.42 -3.45 11.39
C VAL A 81 4.98 -3.81 10.02
N GLU A 82 6.21 -4.31 10.01
CA GLU A 82 6.78 -5.06 8.89
C GLU A 82 6.47 -6.54 9.12
N LEU A 83 5.75 -7.15 8.18
CA LEU A 83 5.38 -8.55 8.23
C LEU A 83 5.90 -9.28 6.99
N ARG A 84 6.86 -10.18 7.20
CA ARG A 84 7.48 -10.99 6.16
C ARG A 84 7.07 -12.44 6.30
N PHE A 85 6.66 -13.04 5.19
CA PHE A 85 6.16 -14.41 5.18
C PHE A 85 6.50 -15.13 3.88
N ARG A 86 6.48 -16.46 3.93
CA ARG A 86 6.57 -17.32 2.76
C ARG A 86 5.22 -17.95 2.45
N HIS A 87 4.94 -18.06 1.15
CA HIS A 87 3.71 -18.68 0.67
C HIS A 87 3.99 -19.44 -0.64
N ALA A 88 3.91 -20.77 -0.58
CA ALA A 88 4.38 -21.65 -1.65
C ALA A 88 3.60 -21.50 -2.98
N SER A 89 2.29 -21.26 -2.91
CA SER A 89 1.42 -21.16 -4.09
C SER A 89 1.10 -19.71 -4.49
N LEU A 90 1.63 -18.71 -3.79
CA LEU A 90 1.39 -17.31 -4.11
C LEU A 90 2.39 -16.89 -5.17
N SER A 91 1.92 -16.21 -6.20
CA SER A 91 2.75 -15.50 -7.17
C SER A 91 2.14 -14.12 -7.34
N ALA A 92 2.72 -13.13 -6.67
CA ALA A 92 2.24 -11.75 -6.72
C ALA A 92 3.14 -10.91 -7.63
N ALA A 93 2.52 -10.11 -8.48
CA ALA A 93 3.20 -9.09 -9.26
C ALA A 93 3.33 -7.77 -8.47
N PRO A 94 4.30 -6.92 -8.81
CA PRO A 94 4.44 -5.59 -8.23
C PRO A 94 3.14 -4.78 -8.33
N GLY A 95 2.79 -4.09 -7.24
CA GLY A 95 1.55 -3.32 -7.14
C GLY A 95 0.32 -4.12 -6.70
N GLN A 96 0.36 -5.46 -6.72
CA GLN A 96 -0.76 -6.25 -6.21
C GLN A 96 -0.87 -6.18 -4.68
N TYR A 97 -2.01 -6.61 -4.17
CA TYR A 97 -2.30 -6.71 -2.74
C TYR A 97 -2.92 -8.07 -2.41
N ALA A 98 -3.03 -8.38 -1.12
CA ALA A 98 -3.79 -9.55 -0.67
C ALA A 98 -4.58 -9.21 0.60
N PHE A 99 -5.60 -10.02 0.88
CA PHE A 99 -6.32 -9.95 2.12
C PHE A 99 -5.60 -10.78 3.18
N VAL A 100 -5.44 -10.19 4.35
CA VAL A 100 -4.74 -10.78 5.48
C VAL A 100 -5.72 -11.01 6.62
N ASN A 101 -5.61 -12.19 7.23
CA ASN A 101 -6.25 -12.53 8.48
C ASN A 101 -5.21 -12.98 9.50
N VAL A 102 -5.37 -12.49 10.73
CA VAL A 102 -4.59 -12.90 11.90
C VAL A 102 -5.59 -13.47 12.93
N PRO A 103 -5.70 -14.81 13.02
CA PRO A 103 -6.69 -15.49 13.85
C PRO A 103 -6.71 -15.07 15.33
N GLU A 104 -5.54 -14.70 15.87
CA GLU A 104 -5.37 -14.21 17.24
C GLU A 104 -6.10 -12.89 17.51
N LEU A 105 -6.35 -12.10 16.46
CA LEU A 105 -7.09 -10.85 16.53
C LEU A 105 -8.57 -11.06 16.20
N SER A 106 -8.84 -11.77 15.10
CA SER A 106 -10.19 -12.09 14.67
C SER A 106 -10.19 -13.23 13.67
N LEU A 107 -11.10 -14.19 13.83
CA LEU A 107 -11.33 -15.26 12.85
C LEU A 107 -12.09 -14.78 11.60
N LEU A 108 -12.76 -13.63 11.69
CA LEU A 108 -13.69 -13.17 10.67
C LEU A 108 -13.13 -12.02 9.84
N GLN A 109 -12.25 -11.19 10.39
CA GLN A 109 -11.80 -9.97 9.72
C GLN A 109 -10.66 -10.24 8.75
N TRP A 110 -10.85 -9.80 7.50
CA TRP A 110 -9.86 -9.88 6.43
C TRP A 110 -9.58 -8.45 5.95
N HIS A 111 -8.31 -8.03 5.99
CA HIS A 111 -7.92 -6.66 5.66
C HIS A 111 -6.96 -6.63 4.46
N PRO A 112 -7.16 -5.76 3.46
CA PRO A 112 -6.30 -5.69 2.29
C PRO A 112 -4.99 -4.95 2.58
N PHE A 113 -3.86 -5.52 2.18
CA PHE A 113 -2.55 -4.88 2.22
C PHE A 113 -1.75 -5.15 0.94
N SER A 114 -1.14 -4.11 0.39
CA SER A 114 -0.26 -4.20 -0.79
C SER A 114 1.04 -4.89 -0.45
N PHE A 115 1.53 -5.73 -1.36
CA PHE A 115 2.89 -6.25 -1.27
C PHE A 115 3.88 -5.10 -1.47
N SER A 116 4.83 -4.93 -0.56
CA SER A 116 5.92 -3.96 -0.75
C SER A 116 7.13 -4.56 -1.45
N SER A 117 7.33 -5.87 -1.30
CA SER A 117 8.40 -6.62 -1.93
C SER A 117 7.95 -8.07 -2.11
N ALA A 118 8.37 -8.66 -3.22
CA ALA A 118 8.17 -10.06 -3.56
C ALA A 118 9.49 -10.60 -4.13
N SER A 119 10.16 -11.49 -3.40
CA SER A 119 11.43 -12.07 -3.82
C SER A 119 11.46 -13.54 -3.44
N GLU A 120 11.66 -14.43 -4.42
CA GLU A 120 11.88 -15.87 -4.21
C GLU A 120 10.82 -16.54 -3.29
N GLY A 121 9.53 -16.20 -3.47
CA GLY A 121 8.43 -16.75 -2.67
C GLY A 121 8.32 -16.19 -1.25
N CYS A 122 9.13 -15.18 -0.91
CA CYS A 122 9.02 -14.38 0.31
C CYS A 122 8.37 -13.03 -0.01
N TYR A 123 7.37 -12.66 0.78
CA TYR A 123 6.53 -11.49 0.60
C TYR A 123 6.56 -10.62 1.85
N THR A 124 6.52 -9.31 1.64
CA THR A 124 6.52 -8.33 2.74
C THR A 124 5.28 -7.44 2.68
N PHE A 125 4.60 -7.30 3.82
CA PHE A 125 3.60 -6.28 4.07
C PHE A 125 4.13 -5.22 5.02
N HIS A 126 3.72 -3.99 4.75
CA HIS A 126 3.98 -2.85 5.62
C HIS A 126 2.65 -2.25 6.05
N ILE A 127 2.33 -2.44 7.34
CA ILE A 127 1.00 -2.17 7.88
C ILE A 127 1.10 -1.00 8.85
N LYS A 128 0.35 0.07 8.57
CA LYS A 128 0.22 1.22 9.47
C LYS A 128 -0.89 0.98 10.50
N SER A 129 -0.61 1.30 11.76
CA SER A 129 -1.62 1.38 12.80
C SER A 129 -2.55 2.56 12.59
N MET A 130 -3.85 2.28 12.64
CA MET A 130 -4.92 3.27 12.61
C MET A 130 -5.32 3.74 14.03
N GLY A 131 -4.54 3.37 15.05
CA GLY A 131 -4.72 3.78 16.44
C GLY A 131 -5.25 2.68 17.35
N GLU A 132 -5.36 3.02 18.63
CA GLU A 132 -5.83 2.11 19.68
C GLU A 132 -7.27 1.63 19.41
N GLY A 133 -7.53 0.36 19.72
CA GLY A 133 -8.83 -0.28 19.52
C GLY A 133 -9.16 -0.66 18.07
N THR A 134 -8.28 -0.36 17.11
CA THR A 134 -8.40 -0.85 15.72
C THR A 134 -7.70 -2.20 15.55
N TRP A 135 -8.12 -2.99 14.57
CA TRP A 135 -7.44 -4.25 14.22
C TRP A 135 -5.94 -4.06 13.97
N THR A 136 -5.55 -3.02 13.22
CA THR A 136 -4.14 -2.70 12.95
C THR A 136 -3.37 -2.26 14.19
N GLY A 137 -4.02 -1.58 15.13
CA GLY A 137 -3.40 -1.23 16.42
C GLY A 137 -3.18 -2.44 17.30
N GLN A 138 -4.15 -3.37 17.34
CA GLN A 138 -4.00 -4.64 18.04
C GLN A 138 -2.91 -5.51 17.40
N LEU A 139 -2.74 -5.47 16.08
CA LEU A 139 -1.65 -6.15 15.38
C LEU A 139 -0.28 -5.63 15.83
N VAL A 140 -0.10 -4.31 15.97
CA VAL A 140 1.14 -3.73 16.50
C VAL A 140 1.44 -4.29 17.89
N GLU A 141 0.47 -4.26 18.81
CA GLU A 141 0.68 -4.77 20.17
C GLU A 141 0.96 -6.28 20.20
N LEU A 142 0.28 -7.05 19.36
CA LEU A 142 0.50 -8.49 19.25
C LEU A 142 1.93 -8.80 18.77
N VAL A 143 2.40 -8.10 17.74
CA VAL A 143 3.76 -8.27 17.20
C VAL A 143 4.80 -7.81 18.22
N ARG A 144 4.57 -6.73 18.96
CA ARG A 144 5.48 -6.31 20.06
C ARG A 144 5.57 -7.37 21.16
N ALA A 145 4.45 -8.02 21.49
CA ALA A 145 4.40 -9.00 22.57
C ALA A 145 4.94 -10.38 22.17
N ARG A 146 4.74 -10.81 20.92
CA ARG A 146 5.04 -12.19 20.46
C ARG A 146 6.11 -12.28 19.38
N GLY A 147 6.51 -11.16 18.79
CA GLY A 147 7.38 -11.12 17.61
C GLY A 147 6.78 -11.96 16.48
N ASN A 148 7.60 -12.85 15.93
CA ASN A 148 7.25 -13.70 14.78
C ASN A 148 6.25 -14.83 15.12
N ASN A 149 5.95 -15.06 16.40
CA ASN A 149 5.06 -16.15 16.82
C ASN A 149 3.58 -15.74 16.70
N ILE A 150 3.15 -15.50 15.46
CA ILE A 150 1.78 -15.17 15.10
C ILE A 150 1.33 -16.04 13.92
N SER A 151 0.04 -16.35 13.87
CA SER A 151 -0.57 -17.06 12.75
C SER A 151 -0.98 -16.07 11.67
N LEU A 152 -0.79 -16.45 10.40
CA LEU A 152 -1.12 -15.61 9.26
C LEU A 152 -1.90 -16.43 8.23
N SER A 153 -3.00 -15.88 7.72
CA SER A 153 -3.70 -16.42 6.56
C SER A 153 -3.80 -15.34 5.49
N VAL A 154 -3.54 -15.72 4.24
CA VAL A 154 -3.45 -14.78 3.11
C VAL A 154 -4.38 -15.26 1.99
N ASP A 155 -5.26 -14.38 1.53
CA ASP A 155 -6.11 -14.60 0.35
C ASP A 155 -5.71 -13.60 -0.75
N GLY A 156 -5.02 -14.10 -1.77
CA GLY A 156 -4.44 -13.28 -2.83
C GLY A 156 -3.67 -14.10 -3.87
N PRO A 157 -3.01 -13.43 -4.84
CA PRO A 157 -2.98 -11.98 -5.00
C PRO A 157 -4.30 -11.42 -5.54
N CYS A 158 -4.49 -10.12 -5.35
CA CYS A 158 -5.60 -9.30 -5.82
C CYS A 158 -5.04 -8.03 -6.48
N GLY A 159 -5.86 -7.37 -7.30
CA GLY A 159 -5.43 -6.22 -8.11
C GLY A 159 -5.09 -6.61 -9.55
N ARG A 160 -5.36 -5.70 -10.48
CA ARG A 160 -5.03 -5.88 -11.89
C ARG A 160 -3.66 -5.29 -12.14
N VAL A 161 -2.74 -6.13 -12.61
CA VAL A 161 -1.49 -5.66 -13.20
C VAL A 161 -1.87 -5.13 -14.58
N SER A 162 -1.79 -3.82 -14.79
CA SER A 162 -1.67 -3.31 -16.17
C SER A 162 -0.32 -3.79 -16.66
N ASP A 163 -0.16 -4.22 -17.92
CA ASP A 163 1.13 -4.65 -18.44
C ASP A 163 2.12 -3.49 -18.34
N LEU A 164 2.86 -3.46 -17.23
CA LEU A 164 3.74 -2.37 -16.87
C LEU A 164 4.82 -2.22 -17.96
N ASN A 165 5.20 -3.34 -18.58
CA ASN A 165 6.19 -3.43 -19.66
C ASN A 165 5.82 -2.70 -20.96
N ASP A 166 4.56 -2.30 -21.15
CA ASP A 166 4.13 -1.56 -22.35
C ASP A 166 4.57 -0.08 -22.33
N TYR A 167 5.04 0.41 -21.17
CA TYR A 167 5.39 1.81 -20.96
C TYR A 167 6.90 2.01 -20.98
N LYS A 168 7.37 3.10 -21.60
CA LYS A 168 8.78 3.53 -21.57
C LYS A 168 9.12 4.45 -20.40
N ALA A 169 8.10 5.00 -19.75
CA ALA A 169 8.26 5.81 -18.55
C ALA A 169 7.09 5.59 -17.58
N VAL A 170 7.41 5.44 -16.30
CA VAL A 170 6.46 5.20 -15.22
C VAL A 170 6.66 6.24 -14.12
N VAL A 171 5.65 7.05 -13.86
CA VAL A 171 5.64 8.04 -12.77
C VAL A 171 4.74 7.53 -11.66
N LEU A 172 5.32 7.27 -10.50
CA LEU A 172 4.65 6.75 -9.31
C LEU A 172 4.43 7.90 -8.33
N VAL A 173 3.19 8.17 -7.95
CA VAL A 173 2.82 9.25 -7.03
C VAL A 173 2.24 8.65 -5.76
N ALA A 174 2.96 8.78 -4.67
CA ALA A 174 2.62 8.16 -3.38
C ALA A 174 2.33 9.20 -2.30
N GLY A 175 1.28 8.96 -1.51
CA GLY A 175 0.96 9.74 -0.31
C GLY A 175 0.93 8.90 0.96
N GLY A 176 1.82 9.18 1.92
CA GLY A 176 1.90 8.46 3.19
C GLY A 176 2.17 6.96 2.99
N ILE A 177 1.35 6.10 3.61
CA ILE A 177 1.45 4.62 3.45
C ILE A 177 1.06 4.15 2.04
N GLY A 178 0.43 5.00 1.21
CA GLY A 178 0.18 4.71 -0.20
C GLY A 178 1.45 4.49 -1.03
N VAL A 179 2.64 4.69 -0.44
CA VAL A 179 3.91 4.30 -1.04
C VAL A 179 4.07 2.81 -1.22
N THR A 180 3.44 1.95 -0.41
CA THR A 180 3.67 0.50 -0.43
C THR A 180 3.53 -0.15 -1.81
N PRO A 181 2.43 0.03 -2.57
CA PRO A 181 2.34 -0.50 -3.94
C PRO A 181 3.33 0.19 -4.90
N CYS A 182 3.56 1.49 -4.74
CA CYS A 182 4.51 2.25 -5.56
C CYS A 182 5.96 1.75 -5.34
N ALA A 183 6.32 1.45 -4.09
CA ALA A 183 7.62 0.93 -3.68
C ALA A 183 7.93 -0.40 -4.37
N ALA A 184 6.94 -1.30 -4.40
CA ALA A 184 7.07 -2.58 -5.09
C ALA A 184 7.31 -2.41 -6.60
N ILE A 185 6.55 -1.51 -7.25
CA ILE A 185 6.71 -1.22 -8.68
C ILE A 185 8.07 -0.55 -8.95
N TYR A 186 8.49 0.38 -8.09
CA TYR A 186 9.77 1.07 -8.19
C TYR A 186 10.95 0.09 -8.06
N ASP A 187 10.95 -0.77 -7.03
CA ASP A 187 12.00 -1.76 -6.82
C ASP A 187 12.07 -2.78 -7.96
N TYR A 188 10.92 -3.19 -8.51
CA TYR A 188 10.87 -4.05 -9.69
C TYR A 188 11.60 -3.43 -10.89
N TYR A 189 11.27 -2.19 -11.24
CA TYR A 189 11.91 -1.51 -12.39
C TYR A 189 13.37 -1.17 -12.15
N ARG A 190 13.71 -0.79 -10.92
CA ARG A 190 15.10 -0.59 -10.51
C ARG A 190 15.92 -1.86 -10.74
N ARG A 191 15.42 -3.02 -10.31
CA ARG A 191 16.14 -4.30 -10.52
C ARG A 191 16.21 -4.68 -11.99
N LEU A 192 15.12 -4.50 -12.73
CA LEU A 192 15.09 -4.77 -14.17
C LEU A 192 16.10 -3.92 -14.93
N GLY A 193 16.28 -2.64 -14.56
CA GLY A 193 17.27 -1.75 -15.17
C GLY A 193 18.73 -2.11 -14.92
N LEU A 194 19.01 -2.86 -13.86
CA LEU A 194 20.35 -3.41 -13.62
C LEU A 194 20.67 -4.60 -14.54
N GLU A 195 19.64 -5.29 -15.02
CA GLU A 195 19.77 -6.49 -15.86
C GLU A 195 19.57 -6.19 -17.36
N GLU A 196 18.70 -5.22 -17.69
CA GLU A 196 18.28 -4.91 -19.05
C GLU A 196 18.55 -3.45 -19.45
N ALA A 197 19.28 -3.25 -20.55
CA ALA A 197 19.66 -1.93 -21.04
C ALA A 197 18.48 -1.07 -21.58
N CYS A 198 17.31 -1.67 -21.83
CA CYS A 198 16.13 -1.00 -22.39
C CYS A 198 14.96 -0.89 -21.39
N CYS A 199 15.25 -0.87 -20.09
CA CYS A 199 14.20 -0.78 -19.08
C CYS A 199 13.46 0.58 -19.13
N PRO A 200 12.18 0.61 -18.71
CA PRO A 200 11.45 1.86 -18.56
C PRO A 200 12.08 2.78 -17.51
N THR A 201 12.03 4.09 -17.74
CA THR A 201 12.44 5.06 -16.72
C THR A 201 11.37 5.16 -15.64
N VAL A 202 11.70 4.92 -14.37
CA VAL A 202 10.79 4.99 -13.23
C VAL A 202 11.10 6.19 -12.33
N THR A 203 10.08 6.97 -11.99
CA THR A 203 10.20 8.12 -11.09
C THR A 203 9.20 7.98 -9.95
N LEU A 204 9.66 7.93 -8.71
CA LEU A 204 8.82 7.88 -7.51
C LEU A 204 8.75 9.25 -6.85
N LEU A 205 7.56 9.86 -6.87
CA LEU A 205 7.21 11.08 -6.16
C LEU A 205 6.47 10.72 -4.87
N TRP A 206 7.16 10.74 -3.73
CA TRP A 206 6.59 10.34 -2.46
C TRP A 206 6.44 11.52 -1.50
N THR A 207 5.19 11.84 -1.13
CA THR A 207 4.88 12.84 -0.10
C THR A 207 4.46 12.17 1.21
N LEU A 208 5.04 12.65 2.31
CA LEU A 208 4.75 12.16 3.65
C LEU A 208 4.84 13.31 4.66
N ARG A 209 4.02 13.19 5.71
CA ARG A 209 4.06 14.13 6.85
C ARG A 209 4.98 13.62 7.97
N ASP A 210 5.02 12.31 8.13
CA ASP A 210 5.63 11.66 9.28
C ASP A 210 6.86 10.88 8.82
N ALA A 211 8.05 11.36 9.20
CA ALA A 211 9.33 10.77 8.83
C ALA A 211 9.55 9.38 9.45
N GLU A 212 8.74 8.96 10.44
CA GLU A 212 8.79 7.60 11.00
C GLU A 212 8.48 6.52 9.95
N LEU A 213 7.84 6.89 8.85
CA LEU A 213 7.61 5.99 7.71
C LEU A 213 8.88 5.65 6.93
N LEU A 214 9.93 6.46 7.03
CA LEU A 214 11.10 6.33 6.18
C LEU A 214 11.90 5.05 6.49
N PRO A 215 12.32 4.76 7.74
CA PRO A 215 13.14 3.58 8.02
C PRO A 215 12.55 2.26 7.50
N MET A 216 11.22 2.19 7.46
CA MET A 216 10.45 1.05 6.99
C MET A 216 10.55 0.85 5.46
N MET A 217 10.80 1.90 4.69
CA MET A 217 11.06 1.85 3.24
C MET A 217 12.55 1.91 2.92
N SER A 218 13.43 1.52 3.85
CA SER A 218 14.89 1.60 3.70
C SER A 218 15.42 0.91 2.44
N HIS A 219 14.82 -0.21 2.03
CA HIS A 219 15.18 -0.91 0.80
C HIS A 219 15.04 -0.06 -0.49
N LEU A 220 14.28 1.03 -0.47
CA LEU A 220 14.12 1.92 -1.63
C LEU A 220 15.35 2.80 -1.90
N TRP A 221 16.19 3.02 -0.90
CA TRP A 221 17.39 3.85 -1.01
C TRP A 221 18.62 3.10 -0.54
N ASP A 222 19.79 3.44 -1.07
CA ASP A 222 21.02 2.79 -0.65
C ASP A 222 21.35 3.18 0.81
N ASP A 223 21.72 2.16 1.57
CA ASP A 223 21.53 2.09 3.02
C ASP A 223 22.41 3.09 3.80
N ASP A 224 23.45 3.67 3.19
CA ASP A 224 24.44 4.51 3.89
C ASP A 224 24.20 6.03 3.76
N GLU A 225 23.72 6.53 2.60
CA GLU A 225 23.57 7.97 2.35
C GLU A 225 22.34 8.56 3.05
N VAL A 226 21.24 7.81 3.04
CA VAL A 226 19.96 8.26 3.58
C VAL A 226 19.86 7.95 5.08
N LYS A 227 20.48 6.87 5.59
CA LYS A 227 20.59 6.65 7.04
C LYS A 227 21.37 7.77 7.73
N GLY A 228 22.49 8.23 7.14
CA GLY A 228 23.29 9.33 7.69
C GLY A 228 22.49 10.63 7.89
N LEU A 229 21.65 10.96 6.91
CA LEU A 229 20.69 12.08 6.95
C LEU A 229 19.69 12.02 8.11
N PHE A 230 19.29 10.82 8.52
CA PHE A 230 18.25 10.63 9.53
C PHE A 230 18.80 10.38 10.94
N TYR A 231 19.96 9.72 11.07
CA TYR A 231 20.67 9.63 12.35
C TYR A 231 21.10 11.01 12.87
N LEU A 232 21.46 11.94 11.98
CA LEU A 232 21.83 13.32 12.34
C LEU A 232 20.63 14.19 12.76
N ASN A 233 19.41 13.89 12.29
CA ASN A 233 18.21 14.64 12.69
C ASN A 233 17.55 14.09 13.98
N SER A 234 17.88 12.87 14.41
CA SER A 234 17.47 12.32 15.71
C SER A 234 18.31 12.83 16.88
N LEU A 235 19.49 13.40 16.62
CA LEU A 235 20.39 13.97 17.61
C LEU A 235 20.52 15.47 17.31
N ASN A 236 20.07 16.31 18.23
CA ASN A 236 20.01 17.76 18.12
C ASN A 236 21.43 18.41 18.06
N THR A 237 22.21 18.13 17.02
CA THR A 237 23.61 18.58 16.89
C THR A 237 23.95 19.07 15.49
N LYS A 238 24.61 20.23 15.48
CA LYS A 238 24.93 21.10 14.35
C LYS A 238 25.90 20.48 13.33
N SER A 239 25.77 21.02 12.11
CA SER A 239 26.66 20.98 10.94
C SER A 239 26.92 19.62 10.28
N VAL A 240 26.52 19.52 9.01
CA VAL A 240 26.93 18.47 8.08
C VAL A 240 27.96 19.07 7.11
N GLU A 241 29.17 18.53 7.11
CA GLU A 241 30.16 18.75 6.05
C GLU A 241 29.76 17.92 4.81
N GLU A 242 29.91 18.50 3.62
CA GLU A 242 29.66 17.86 2.33
C GLU A 242 30.49 16.58 2.18
N CYS A 243 29.83 15.42 2.04
CA CYS A 243 30.47 14.19 1.61
C CYS A 243 30.56 14.15 0.07
N PRO A 244 31.68 13.68 -0.50
CA PRO A 244 31.87 13.62 -1.94
C PRO A 244 30.97 12.54 -2.55
N ALA A 245 30.25 12.92 -3.61
CA ALA A 245 29.32 12.05 -4.34
C ALA A 245 30.03 10.81 -4.90
N VAL A 246 29.63 9.62 -4.44
CA VAL A 246 29.99 8.36 -5.08
C VAL A 246 29.01 8.12 -6.23
N THR A 247 29.53 8.13 -7.45
CA THR A 247 28.76 7.96 -8.69
C THR A 247 28.57 6.48 -8.96
N THR A 248 27.37 5.95 -8.70
CA THR A 248 26.88 4.73 -9.35
C THR A 248 25.56 5.06 -10.06
N SER A 249 25.60 4.92 -11.38
CA SER A 249 24.74 5.57 -12.36
C SER A 249 23.73 4.58 -12.94
N ASP A 250 22.60 4.38 -12.26
CA ASP A 250 21.41 3.89 -12.95
C ASP A 250 20.56 5.11 -13.35
N PRO A 251 20.62 5.56 -14.62
CA PRO A 251 19.90 6.75 -15.08
C PRO A 251 18.37 6.54 -15.11
N ASN A 252 17.89 5.31 -14.93
CA ASN A 252 16.51 4.95 -15.19
C ASN A 252 15.62 4.93 -13.94
N ALA A 253 16.14 5.17 -12.72
CA ALA A 253 15.35 5.17 -11.50
C ALA A 253 15.63 6.38 -10.59
N THR A 254 14.61 7.22 -10.36
CA THR A 254 14.70 8.43 -9.51
C THR A 254 13.65 8.46 -8.39
N LEU A 255 14.04 8.91 -7.20
CA LEU A 255 13.17 9.08 -6.03
C LEU A 255 13.16 10.54 -5.56
N HIS A 256 11.98 11.15 -5.47
CA HIS A 256 11.77 12.48 -4.94
C HIS A 256 10.89 12.42 -3.68
N LEU A 257 11.47 12.78 -2.53
CA LEU A 257 10.81 12.79 -1.23
C LEU A 257 10.33 14.20 -0.87
N PHE A 258 9.07 14.33 -0.46
CA PHE A 258 8.43 15.59 -0.05
C PHE A 258 7.97 15.51 1.41
N LEU A 259 8.75 16.09 2.33
CA LEU A 259 8.56 16.07 3.77
C LEU A 259 7.85 17.34 4.26
N THR A 260 6.59 17.22 4.66
CA THR A 260 5.74 18.37 5.03
C THR A 260 5.57 18.58 6.54
N GLY A 261 6.17 17.72 7.37
CA GLY A 261 5.96 17.64 8.83
C GLY A 261 6.80 18.56 9.72
N GLY A 262 7.47 19.59 9.18
CA GLY A 262 8.20 20.56 10.01
C GLY A 262 9.69 20.29 10.22
N VAL A 263 10.32 19.45 9.39
CA VAL A 263 11.79 19.38 9.32
C VAL A 263 12.27 20.66 8.63
N SER A 264 12.98 21.52 9.36
CA SER A 264 13.70 22.66 8.79
C SER A 264 15.15 22.26 8.54
N SER A 265 15.55 22.01 7.30
CA SER A 265 16.96 22.03 6.88
C SER A 265 17.05 21.92 5.37
N ASP A 266 18.20 22.32 4.83
CA ASP A 266 18.56 22.41 3.42
C ASP A 266 18.21 21.16 2.60
N CYS A 267 17.86 21.37 1.34
CA CYS A 267 17.55 20.30 0.39
C CYS A 267 18.75 19.35 0.29
N VAL A 268 18.60 18.12 0.77
CA VAL A 268 19.67 17.14 0.62
C VAL A 268 19.42 16.30 -0.61
N SER A 269 20.41 16.29 -1.50
CA SER A 269 20.41 15.52 -2.73
C SER A 269 21.52 14.47 -2.67
N ALA A 270 21.11 13.22 -2.66
CA ALA A 270 21.95 12.09 -3.03
C ALA A 270 21.81 11.85 -4.56
N PRO A 271 22.71 11.09 -5.20
CA PRO A 271 22.68 10.88 -6.66
C PRO A 271 21.35 10.37 -7.23
N ARG A 272 20.52 9.71 -6.39
CA ARG A 272 19.24 9.08 -6.79
C ARG A 272 18.02 9.59 -6.02
N VAL A 273 18.25 10.31 -4.91
CA VAL A 273 17.22 10.73 -3.97
C VAL A 273 17.30 12.22 -3.76
N SER A 274 16.24 12.95 -4.11
CA SER A 274 16.12 14.36 -3.76
C SER A 274 15.11 14.53 -2.64
N VAL A 275 15.46 15.31 -1.61
CA VAL A 275 14.55 15.65 -0.52
C VAL A 275 14.13 17.11 -0.62
N SER A 276 12.82 17.35 -0.60
CA SER A 276 12.20 18.67 -0.53
C SER A 276 11.31 18.77 0.70
N THR A 277 11.33 19.93 1.36
CA THR A 277 10.43 20.24 2.47
C THR A 277 9.13 20.91 2.01
N GLN A 278 9.01 21.15 0.71
CA GLN A 278 7.81 21.74 0.11
C GLN A 278 6.72 20.70 -0.10
N ARG A 279 5.49 21.17 -0.28
CA ARG A 279 4.38 20.32 -0.68
C ARG A 279 4.59 19.86 -2.12
N LEU A 280 4.37 18.57 -2.39
CA LEU A 280 4.39 18.02 -3.74
C LEU A 280 3.38 18.75 -4.63
N ASP A 281 3.90 19.40 -5.68
CA ASP A 281 3.12 19.98 -6.76
C ASP A 281 3.15 19.06 -7.98
N VAL A 282 2.12 18.22 -8.08
CA VAL A 282 1.99 17.25 -9.18
C VAL A 282 1.88 17.93 -10.56
N ALA A 283 1.40 19.17 -10.63
CA ALA A 283 1.29 19.91 -11.89
C ALA A 283 2.65 20.34 -12.44
N THR A 284 3.66 20.46 -11.58
CA THR A 284 5.02 20.80 -11.97
C THR A 284 5.90 19.55 -12.10
N GLU A 285 5.82 18.62 -11.15
CA GLU A 285 6.72 17.47 -11.07
C GLU A 285 6.41 16.37 -12.11
N ILE A 286 5.13 16.13 -12.44
CA ILE A 286 4.78 15.10 -13.45
C ILE A 286 5.28 15.51 -14.84
N PRO A 287 5.00 16.72 -15.36
CA PRO A 287 5.57 17.15 -16.63
C PRO A 287 7.10 17.08 -16.67
N ARG A 288 7.76 17.44 -15.57
CA ARG A 288 9.23 17.35 -15.43
C ARG A 288 9.74 15.92 -15.56
N ALA A 289 9.07 14.96 -14.91
CA ALA A 289 9.46 13.56 -14.94
C ALA A 289 9.32 12.91 -16.33
N ILE A 290 8.47 13.45 -17.20
CA ILE A 290 8.14 12.87 -18.52
C ILE A 290 8.66 13.70 -19.70
N VAL A 291 9.52 14.69 -19.45
CA VAL A 291 10.06 15.56 -20.51
C VAL A 291 10.70 14.71 -21.62
N GLY A 292 10.25 14.94 -22.86
CA GLY A 292 10.77 14.25 -24.05
C GLY A 292 10.25 12.82 -24.25
N LYS A 293 9.28 12.36 -23.44
CA LYS A 293 8.61 11.06 -23.62
C LYS A 293 7.30 11.23 -24.40
N ASP A 294 6.92 10.21 -25.18
CA ASP A 294 5.60 10.15 -25.82
C ASP A 294 4.53 9.91 -24.73
N PRO A 295 3.50 10.76 -24.58
CA PRO A 295 2.43 10.56 -23.60
C PRO A 295 1.77 9.18 -23.64
N ARG A 296 1.69 8.54 -24.82
CA ARG A 296 1.07 7.22 -24.98
C ARG A 296 1.89 6.09 -24.36
N GLU A 297 3.19 6.31 -24.21
CA GLU A 297 4.15 5.36 -23.63
C GLU A 297 4.46 5.67 -22.16
N VAL A 298 3.69 6.59 -21.54
CA VAL A 298 3.82 7.00 -20.15
C VAL A 298 2.66 6.45 -19.33
N LEU A 299 2.98 5.89 -18.16
CA LEU A 299 2.02 5.55 -17.12
C LEU A 299 2.22 6.44 -15.89
N VAL A 300 1.14 7.07 -15.43
CA VAL A 300 1.08 7.71 -14.11
C VAL A 300 0.27 6.83 -13.17
N PHE A 301 0.92 6.29 -12.14
CA PHE A 301 0.30 5.48 -11.10
C PHE A 301 0.20 6.31 -9.82
N VAL A 302 -0.97 6.37 -9.17
CA VAL A 302 -1.14 7.12 -7.92
C VAL A 302 -1.80 6.29 -6.83
N CYS A 303 -1.29 6.42 -5.60
CA CYS A 303 -1.91 5.88 -4.40
C CYS A 303 -1.70 6.82 -3.20
N GLY A 304 -2.80 7.28 -2.59
CA GLY A 304 -2.72 8.23 -1.47
C GLY A 304 -4.04 8.91 -1.14
N PRO A 305 -4.00 10.05 -0.41
CA PRO A 305 -5.21 10.80 -0.04
C PRO A 305 -6.02 11.24 -1.27
N ALA A 306 -7.35 11.27 -1.14
CA ALA A 306 -8.26 11.59 -2.25
C ALA A 306 -7.94 12.91 -2.97
N GLY A 307 -7.46 13.94 -2.24
CA GLY A 307 -7.02 15.19 -2.85
C GLY A 307 -5.80 15.04 -3.77
N LEU A 308 -4.81 14.23 -3.36
CA LEU A 308 -3.61 13.94 -4.17
C LEU A 308 -3.98 13.12 -5.41
N VAL A 309 -4.81 12.08 -5.23
CA VAL A 309 -5.30 11.23 -6.32
C VAL A 309 -6.04 12.06 -7.36
N LYS A 310 -6.97 12.91 -6.92
CA LYS A 310 -7.74 13.80 -7.81
C LYS A 310 -6.82 14.75 -8.59
N SER A 311 -5.91 15.45 -7.90
CA SER A 311 -4.99 16.37 -8.57
C SER A 311 -4.08 15.65 -9.58
N THR A 312 -3.61 14.46 -9.25
CA THR A 312 -2.77 13.64 -10.15
C THR A 312 -3.55 13.19 -11.37
N ARG A 313 -4.81 12.76 -11.19
CA ARG A 313 -5.72 12.40 -12.27
C ARG A 313 -5.95 13.56 -13.23
N ASP A 314 -6.28 14.75 -12.68
CA ASP A 314 -6.56 15.94 -13.49
C ASP A 314 -5.34 16.33 -14.34
N VAL A 315 -4.13 16.26 -13.76
CA VAL A 315 -2.87 16.51 -14.50
C VAL A 315 -2.62 15.45 -15.56
N ALA A 316 -2.72 14.16 -15.22
CA ALA A 316 -2.50 13.08 -16.17
C ALA A 316 -3.44 13.16 -17.39
N LEU A 317 -4.73 13.43 -17.15
CA LEU A 317 -5.72 13.64 -18.21
C LEU A 317 -5.38 14.86 -19.07
N SER A 318 -4.91 15.96 -18.47
CA SER A 318 -4.52 17.16 -19.22
C SER A 318 -3.31 16.94 -20.13
N LEU A 319 -2.41 16.02 -19.75
CA LEU A 319 -1.22 15.65 -20.51
C LEU A 319 -1.49 14.53 -21.54
N GLY A 320 -2.67 13.90 -21.50
CA GLY A 320 -3.02 12.78 -22.37
C GLY A 320 -2.22 11.51 -22.10
N VAL A 321 -1.68 11.35 -20.88
CA VAL A 321 -0.92 10.17 -20.46
C VAL A 321 -1.85 9.10 -19.87
N ASN A 322 -1.40 7.85 -19.86
CA ASN A 322 -2.15 6.77 -19.21
C ASN A 322 -2.13 6.97 -17.69
N PHE A 323 -3.27 6.68 -17.05
CA PHE A 323 -3.47 6.93 -15.63
C PHE A 323 -4.04 5.71 -14.94
N HIS A 324 -3.46 5.37 -13.78
CA HIS A 324 -3.94 4.32 -12.90
C HIS A 324 -4.00 4.83 -11.47
N GLU A 325 -5.10 4.53 -10.77
CA GLU A 325 -5.24 4.82 -9.35
C GLU A 325 -5.49 3.55 -8.55
N GLU A 326 -4.80 3.44 -7.42
CA GLU A 326 -5.14 2.50 -6.37
C GLU A 326 -5.62 3.27 -5.13
N SER A 327 -6.69 2.77 -4.53
CA SER A 327 -7.28 3.35 -3.32
C SER A 327 -7.67 2.24 -2.36
N PHE A 328 -7.01 2.22 -1.20
CA PHE A 328 -7.36 1.35 -0.08
C PHE A 328 -8.16 2.16 0.92
N LEU A 329 -9.49 1.94 0.95
CA LEU A 329 -10.34 2.50 1.99
C LEU A 329 -10.29 1.56 3.20
N LEU A 330 -9.31 1.77 4.09
CA LEU A 330 -9.28 1.21 5.44
C LEU A 330 -10.06 2.14 6.39
#